data_AF-A0AAW1YPY2-F1
#
_entry.id   AF-A0AAW1YPY2-F1
#
_cell.length_a   1.000
_cell.length_b   1.000
_cell.length_c   1.000
_cell.angle_alpha   90.00
_cell.angle_beta   90.00
_cell.angle_gamma   90.00
#
_symmetry.space_group_name_H-M   'P 1'
#
loop_
_entity.id
_entity.type
_entity.pdbx_description
1 polymer ?
#
loop_
_entity_poly.entity_id
_entity_poly.type
_entity_poly.pdbx_seq_one_letter_code
_entity_poly.pdbx_strand_id
1 'polypeptide(L)'
;MGKVPINKNEKKERYQEELEERIVSLIASLFGGILKGSRRERLLSKFVENECEKIDRLMELYMRYSNRVKAETDRIDQLEFDDLEMDDEEIYIRKLEAGLYTLQLIAVILGHLWCSEHPQMRGRIELLLKQQKLTKKDVKDILQEYHDNIGDMDGPEEKERSQAKIQKFISAF
;
A
#
# COMPACT_ATOMS: atom_id res chain seq x y z
N MET A 1 18.03 -23.09 22.08
CA MET A 1 17.66 -23.06 20.65
C MET A 1 18.69 -22.24 19.91
N GLY A 2 19.50 -22.87 19.07
CA GLY A 2 20.59 -22.19 18.34
C GLY A 2 20.03 -21.31 17.23
N LYS A 3 20.46 -20.06 17.15
CA LYS A 3 20.13 -19.17 16.01
C LYS A 3 20.70 -19.81 14.75
N VAL A 4 19.83 -20.17 13.80
CA VAL A 4 20.25 -20.59 12.46
C VAL A 4 21.03 -19.43 11.83
N PRO A 5 22.28 -19.62 11.39
CA PRO A 5 23.08 -18.55 10.80
C PRO A 5 22.49 -18.16 9.44
N ILE A 6 21.93 -16.95 9.37
CA ILE A 6 21.42 -16.33 8.13
C ILE A 6 22.60 -16.00 7.21
N ASN A 7 22.50 -16.32 5.92
CA ASN A 7 23.55 -16.05 4.95
C ASN A 7 23.69 -14.52 4.70
N LYS A 8 24.89 -14.05 4.34
CA LYS A 8 25.16 -12.62 4.09
C LYS A 8 24.23 -12.03 3.01
N ASN A 9 23.84 -12.82 2.01
CA ASN A 9 22.95 -12.39 0.94
C ASN A 9 21.51 -12.19 1.45
N GLU A 10 20.96 -13.16 2.19
CA GLU A 10 19.63 -13.07 2.81
C GLU A 10 19.53 -11.89 3.77
N LYS A 11 20.60 -11.61 4.53
CA LYS A 11 20.65 -10.44 5.43
C LYS A 11 20.61 -9.12 4.64
N LYS A 12 21.24 -9.07 3.47
CA LYS A 12 21.24 -7.89 2.60
C LYS A 12 19.88 -7.67 1.96
N GLU A 13 19.23 -8.73 1.48
CA GLU A 13 17.89 -8.68 0.90
C GLU A 13 16.86 -8.21 1.92
N ARG A 14 16.87 -8.79 3.13
CA ARG A 14 15.98 -8.35 4.21
C ARG A 14 16.18 -6.87 4.58
N TYR A 15 17.42 -6.41 4.62
CA TYR A 15 17.69 -4.99 4.86
C TYR A 15 17.15 -4.08 3.75
N GLN A 16 17.23 -4.51 2.50
CA GLN A 16 16.68 -3.74 1.37
C GLN A 16 15.16 -3.66 1.44
N GLU A 17 14.50 -4.76 1.81
CA GLU A 17 13.06 -4.80 2.02
C GLU A 17 12.63 -3.87 3.16
N GLU A 18 13.25 -3.98 4.33
CA GLU A 18 12.96 -3.07 5.46
C GLU A 18 13.18 -1.59 5.10
N LEU A 19 14.18 -1.29 4.28
CA LEU A 19 14.43 0.06 3.79
C LEU A 19 13.32 0.52 2.83
N GLU A 20 12.85 -0.35 1.94
CA GLU A 20 11.76 -0.08 1.01
C GLU A 20 10.45 0.23 1.75
N GLU A 21 10.09 -0.56 2.76
CA GLU A 21 8.91 -0.34 3.60
C GLU A 21 8.96 1.01 4.31
N ARG A 22 10.13 1.36 4.87
CA ARG A 22 10.34 2.67 5.50
C ARG A 22 10.22 3.82 4.51
N ILE A 23 10.74 3.66 3.28
CA ILE A 23 10.64 4.67 2.23
C ILE A 23 9.18 4.88 1.82
N VAL A 24 8.42 3.79 1.61
CA VAL A 24 6.99 3.86 1.30
C VAL A 24 6.25 4.59 2.41
N SER A 25 6.53 4.25 3.67
CA SER A 25 5.95 4.92 4.83
C SER A 25 6.25 6.41 4.87
N LEU A 26 7.51 6.81 4.67
CA LEU A 26 7.90 8.22 4.61
C LEU A 26 7.18 8.98 3.49
N ILE A 27 7.07 8.38 2.30
CA ILE A 27 6.36 8.99 1.17
C ILE A 27 4.87 9.15 1.50
N ALA A 28 4.22 8.13 2.05
CA ALA A 28 2.83 8.21 2.49
C ALA A 28 2.64 9.32 3.54
N SER A 29 3.55 9.44 4.52
CA SER A 29 3.53 10.53 5.50
C SER A 29 3.73 11.92 4.87
N LEU A 30 4.59 12.07 3.86
CA LEU A 30 4.73 13.33 3.13
C LEU A 30 3.41 13.72 2.43
N PHE A 31 2.76 12.75 1.81
CA PHE A 31 1.44 12.94 1.20
C PHE A 31 0.35 13.25 2.25
N GLY A 32 0.47 12.68 3.45
CA GLY A 32 -0.37 12.92 4.62
C GLY A 32 -0.24 14.32 5.21
N GLY A 33 0.99 14.79 5.41
CA GLY A 33 1.26 16.08 6.06
C GLY A 33 1.29 17.28 5.13
N ILE A 34 1.59 17.10 3.83
CA ILE A 34 1.64 18.20 2.85
C ILE A 34 0.35 18.20 2.04
N LEU A 35 -0.64 18.96 2.52
CA LEU A 35 -1.99 18.97 1.95
C LEU A 35 -2.17 19.91 0.75
N LYS A 36 -1.51 21.08 0.73
CA LYS A 36 -1.70 22.12 -0.29
C LYS A 36 -0.48 23.03 -0.48
N GLY A 37 -0.51 23.84 -1.53
CA GLY A 37 0.48 24.87 -1.85
C GLY A 37 1.73 24.35 -2.55
N SER A 38 2.74 25.21 -2.70
CA SER A 38 3.94 24.95 -3.50
C SER A 38 4.71 23.67 -3.09
N ARG A 39 4.73 23.33 -1.80
CA ARG A 39 5.34 22.08 -1.32
C ARG A 39 4.60 20.83 -1.83
N ARG A 40 3.26 20.90 -1.93
CA ARG A 40 2.43 19.82 -2.49
C ARG A 40 2.71 19.66 -3.98
N GLU A 41 2.74 20.77 -4.70
CA GLU A 41 3.03 20.79 -6.14
C GLU A 41 4.42 20.22 -6.43
N ARG A 42 5.43 20.57 -5.63
CA ARG A 42 6.78 20.00 -5.74
C ARG A 42 6.83 18.51 -5.42
N LEU A 43 6.01 18.01 -4.50
CA LEU A 43 5.90 16.57 -4.24
C LEU A 43 5.29 15.85 -5.44
N LEU A 44 4.19 16.39 -5.98
CA LEU A 44 3.51 15.85 -7.16
C LEU A 44 4.42 15.88 -8.39
N SER A 45 5.23 16.94 -8.56
CA SER A 45 6.13 17.05 -9.70
C SER A 45 7.17 15.93 -9.75
N LYS A 46 7.54 15.34 -8.60
CA LYS A 46 8.42 14.16 -8.57
C LYS A 46 7.84 12.95 -9.30
N PHE A 47 6.52 12.79 -9.30
CA PHE A 47 5.84 11.64 -9.91
C PHE A 47 5.58 11.81 -11.41
N VAL A 48 5.92 12.97 -12.00
CA VAL A 48 5.89 13.18 -13.46
C VAL A 48 7.28 13.22 -14.09
N GLU A 49 8.34 13.31 -13.28
CA GLU A 49 9.73 13.21 -13.75
C GLU A 49 9.99 11.87 -14.46
N ASN A 50 10.86 11.89 -15.48
CA ASN A 50 11.35 10.70 -16.19
C ASN A 50 10.21 9.76 -16.62
N GLU A 51 9.22 10.29 -17.34
CA GLU A 51 8.07 9.51 -17.84
C GLU A 51 7.28 8.79 -16.74
N CYS A 52 7.17 9.40 -15.56
CA CYS A 52 6.49 8.83 -14.40
C CYS A 52 7.17 7.56 -13.84
N GLU A 53 8.51 7.45 -13.92
CA GLU A 53 9.28 6.31 -13.38
C GLU A 53 8.91 5.91 -11.94
N LYS A 54 8.49 6.89 -11.12
CA LYS A 54 8.14 6.67 -9.71
C LYS A 54 6.76 6.02 -9.57
N ILE A 55 5.85 6.29 -10.50
CA ILE A 55 4.57 5.57 -10.60
C ILE A 55 4.83 4.13 -11.06
N ASP A 56 5.76 3.92 -11.98
CA ASP A 56 6.16 2.57 -12.41
C ASP A 56 6.72 1.76 -11.26
N ARG A 57 7.68 2.34 -10.52
CA ARG A 57 8.24 1.71 -9.33
C ARG A 57 7.15 1.45 -8.30
N LEU A 58 6.26 2.40 -8.05
CA LEU A 58 5.17 2.25 -7.09
C LEU A 58 4.23 1.09 -7.47
N MET A 59 3.91 0.93 -8.76
CA MET A 59 3.11 -0.19 -9.26
C MET A 59 3.85 -1.53 -9.21
N GLU A 60 5.16 -1.54 -9.45
CA GLU A 60 5.98 -2.75 -9.24
C GLU A 60 5.91 -3.22 -7.78
N LEU A 61 6.02 -2.28 -6.83
CA LEU A 61 5.86 -2.57 -5.40
C LEU A 61 4.45 -3.06 -5.08
N TYR A 62 3.43 -2.39 -5.62
CA TYR A 62 2.03 -2.80 -5.46
C TYR A 62 1.85 -4.26 -5.87
N MET A 63 2.35 -4.66 -7.05
CA MET A 63 2.25 -6.04 -7.52
C MET A 63 3.00 -7.01 -6.61
N ARG A 64 4.22 -6.66 -6.18
CA ARG A 64 5.05 -7.51 -5.32
C ARG A 64 4.37 -7.81 -4.00
N TYR A 65 3.87 -6.78 -3.32
CA TYR A 65 3.20 -6.93 -2.03
C TYR A 65 1.79 -7.53 -2.18
N SER A 66 1.03 -7.16 -3.22
CA SER A 66 -0.27 -7.76 -3.52
C SER A 66 -0.16 -9.28 -3.73
N ASN A 67 0.82 -9.74 -4.50
CA ASN A 67 1.04 -11.17 -4.72
C ASN A 67 1.43 -11.91 -3.44
N ARG A 68 2.21 -11.28 -2.54
CA ARG A 68 2.57 -11.87 -1.24
C ARG A 68 1.36 -12.01 -0.32
N VAL A 69 0.58 -10.95 -0.18
CA VAL A 69 -0.63 -10.94 0.64
C VAL A 69 -1.65 -11.94 0.09
N LYS A 70 -1.79 -12.01 -1.24
CA LYS A 70 -2.65 -13.00 -1.89
C LYS A 70 -2.19 -14.44 -1.60
N ALA A 71 -0.90 -14.73 -1.74
CA ALA A 71 -0.36 -16.05 -1.45
C ALA A 71 -0.57 -16.47 0.01
N GLU A 72 -0.51 -15.52 0.95
CA GLU A 72 -0.83 -15.79 2.35
C GLU A 72 -2.34 -15.98 2.58
N THR A 73 -3.18 -15.19 1.90
CA THR A 73 -4.64 -15.36 1.94
C THR A 73 -5.04 -16.74 1.42
N ASP A 74 -4.48 -17.18 0.29
CA ASP A 74 -4.73 -18.50 -0.28
C ASP A 74 -4.30 -19.65 0.67
N ARG A 75 -3.31 -19.44 1.55
CA ARG A 75 -2.90 -20.42 2.58
C ARG A 75 -3.86 -20.44 3.75
N ILE A 76 -4.37 -19.28 4.16
CA ILE A 76 -5.36 -19.15 5.23
C ILE A 76 -6.65 -19.86 4.79
N ASP A 77 -7.13 -19.61 3.58
CA ASP A 77 -8.32 -20.26 3.02
C ASP A 77 -8.18 -21.80 3.00
N GLN A 78 -6.96 -22.32 2.80
CA GLN A 78 -6.69 -23.77 2.87
C GLN A 78 -6.76 -24.31 4.31
N LEU A 79 -6.30 -23.54 5.31
CA LEU A 79 -6.37 -23.94 6.71
C LEU A 79 -7.81 -23.96 7.22
N GLU A 80 -8.62 -22.97 6.83
CA GLU A 80 -10.05 -22.97 7.16
C GLU A 80 -10.78 -24.18 6.56
N PHE A 81 -10.39 -24.60 5.34
CA PHE A 81 -10.92 -25.82 4.72
C PHE A 81 -10.53 -27.10 5.49
N ASP A 82 -9.41 -27.08 6.21
CA ASP A 82 -8.90 -28.16 7.05
C ASP A 82 -9.45 -28.11 8.51
N ASP A 83 -10.56 -27.41 8.74
CA ASP A 83 -11.22 -27.19 10.05
C ASP A 83 -10.31 -26.49 11.10
N LEU A 84 -9.29 -25.75 10.66
CA LEU A 84 -8.49 -24.86 11.52
C LEU A 84 -9.05 -23.44 11.42
N GLU A 85 -10.20 -23.21 12.06
CA GLU A 85 -10.83 -21.88 12.12
C GLU A 85 -9.86 -20.86 12.75
N MET A 86 -9.60 -19.78 12.01
CA MET A 86 -8.88 -18.61 12.48
C MET A 86 -9.87 -17.46 12.67
N ASP A 87 -9.67 -16.62 13.67
CA ASP A 87 -10.46 -15.40 13.80
C ASP A 87 -9.95 -14.29 12.86
N ASP A 88 -10.80 -13.29 12.61
CA ASP A 88 -10.49 -12.18 11.70
C ASP A 88 -9.22 -11.40 12.12
N GLU A 89 -8.93 -11.33 13.41
CA GLU A 89 -7.76 -10.63 13.94
C GLU A 89 -6.47 -11.41 13.63
N GLU A 90 -6.47 -12.73 13.79
CA GLU A 90 -5.36 -13.61 13.41
C GLU A 90 -5.10 -13.55 11.91
N ILE A 91 -6.17 -13.60 11.09
CA ILE A 91 -6.08 -13.46 9.63
C ILE A 91 -5.43 -12.12 9.26
N TYR A 92 -5.86 -11.03 9.89
CA TYR A 92 -5.31 -9.70 9.64
C TYR A 92 -3.84 -9.61 10.04
N ILE A 93 -3.45 -10.15 11.20
CA ILE A 93 -2.05 -10.21 11.65
C ILE A 93 -1.18 -10.97 10.65
N ARG A 94 -1.63 -12.13 10.14
CA ARG A 94 -0.86 -12.88 9.12
C ARG A 94 -0.72 -12.10 7.81
N LYS A 95 -1.77 -11.40 7.36
CA LYS A 95 -1.65 -10.51 6.20
C LYS A 95 -0.66 -9.37 6.46
N LEU A 96 -0.61 -8.80 7.67
CA LEU A 96 0.39 -7.80 8.05
C LEU A 96 1.82 -8.37 7.99
N GLU A 97 2.04 -9.58 8.49
CA GLU A 97 3.31 -10.30 8.36
C GLU A 97 3.71 -10.55 6.90
N ALA A 98 2.73 -10.74 6.01
CA ALA A 98 2.94 -10.84 4.56
C ALA A 98 3.19 -9.49 3.87
N GLY A 99 3.10 -8.37 4.59
CA GLY A 99 3.40 -7.02 4.10
C GLY A 99 2.16 -6.20 3.70
N LEU A 100 0.97 -6.54 4.21
CA LEU A 100 -0.26 -5.81 3.92
C LEU A 100 -0.16 -4.32 4.23
N TYR A 101 0.48 -3.92 5.34
CA TYR A 101 0.57 -2.51 5.70
C TYR A 101 1.29 -1.69 4.62
N THR A 102 2.40 -2.22 4.08
CA THR A 102 3.13 -1.59 2.97
C THR A 102 2.25 -1.49 1.72
N LEU A 103 1.49 -2.54 1.40
CA LEU A 103 0.53 -2.53 0.30
C LEU A 103 -0.55 -1.44 0.45
N GLN A 104 -1.10 -1.31 1.66
CA GLN A 104 -2.09 -0.28 2.00
C GLN A 104 -1.51 1.12 1.82
N LEU A 105 -0.29 1.38 2.30
CA LEU A 105 0.37 2.67 2.12
C LEU A 105 0.65 2.99 0.65
N ILE A 106 1.01 1.99 -0.16
CA ILE A 106 1.14 2.15 -1.61
C ILE A 106 -0.20 2.56 -2.23
N ALA A 107 -1.30 1.89 -1.85
CA ALA A 107 -2.64 2.23 -2.31
C ALA A 107 -3.05 3.66 -1.89
N VAL A 108 -2.70 4.08 -0.67
CA VAL A 108 -2.91 5.46 -0.19
C VAL A 108 -2.14 6.48 -1.03
N ILE A 109 -0.88 6.19 -1.38
CA ILE A 109 -0.10 7.05 -2.30
C ILE A 109 -0.78 7.10 -3.67
N LEU A 110 -1.22 5.97 -4.23
CA LEU A 110 -1.98 5.94 -5.49
C LEU A 110 -3.27 6.79 -5.40
N GLY A 111 -4.01 6.72 -4.28
CA GLY A 111 -5.18 7.57 -4.01
C GLY A 111 -4.84 9.06 -4.05
N HIS A 112 -3.73 9.45 -3.44
CA HIS A 112 -3.24 10.81 -3.49
C HIS A 112 -2.88 11.29 -4.90
N LEU A 113 -2.23 10.45 -5.70
CA LEU A 113 -1.87 10.77 -7.08
C LEU A 113 -3.14 10.84 -7.95
N TRP A 114 -4.08 9.92 -7.75
CA TRP A 114 -5.35 9.90 -8.47
C TRP A 114 -6.18 11.16 -8.22
N CYS A 115 -6.31 11.56 -6.95
CA CYS A 115 -7.04 12.76 -6.55
C CYS A 115 -6.31 14.08 -6.85
N SER A 116 -5.06 14.04 -7.34
CA SER A 116 -4.37 15.24 -7.83
C SER A 116 -4.94 15.76 -9.15
N GLU A 117 -5.75 14.93 -9.83
CA GLU A 117 -6.37 15.23 -11.12
C GLU A 117 -5.39 15.49 -12.27
N HIS A 118 -4.12 15.16 -12.07
CA HIS A 118 -3.09 15.33 -13.09
C HIS A 118 -3.26 14.30 -14.22
N PRO A 119 -3.56 14.72 -15.47
CA PRO A 119 -3.92 13.78 -16.55
C PRO A 119 -2.84 12.73 -16.84
N GLN A 120 -1.57 13.15 -16.84
CA GLN A 120 -0.44 12.25 -17.08
C GLN A 120 -0.32 11.15 -16.01
N MET A 121 -0.54 11.48 -14.74
CA MET A 121 -0.44 10.51 -13.65
C MET A 121 -1.61 9.53 -13.69
N ARG A 122 -2.84 10.03 -13.89
CA ARG A 122 -4.03 9.17 -14.04
C ARG A 122 -3.88 8.22 -15.23
N GLY A 123 -3.48 8.74 -16.39
CA GLY A 123 -3.26 7.93 -17.59
C GLY A 123 -2.18 6.86 -17.39
N ARG A 124 -1.10 7.18 -16.66
CA ARG A 124 -0.05 6.18 -16.35
C ARG A 124 -0.54 5.10 -15.39
N ILE A 125 -1.25 5.48 -14.33
CA ILE A 125 -1.84 4.52 -13.38
C ILE A 125 -2.82 3.58 -14.10
N GLU A 126 -3.71 4.11 -14.93
CA GLU A 126 -4.67 3.31 -15.71
C GLU A 126 -3.98 2.34 -16.67
N LEU A 127 -2.93 2.80 -17.36
CA LEU A 127 -2.14 1.95 -18.24
C LEU A 127 -1.51 0.78 -17.48
N LEU A 128 -0.87 1.05 -16.34
CA LEU A 128 -0.18 0.03 -15.55
C LEU A 128 -1.15 -0.97 -14.93
N LEU A 129 -2.30 -0.53 -14.42
CA LEU A 129 -3.36 -1.43 -13.94
C LEU A 129 -3.78 -2.39 -15.05
N LYS A 130 -4.07 -1.85 -16.25
CA LYS A 130 -4.46 -2.68 -17.41
C LYS A 130 -3.39 -3.68 -17.81
N GLN A 131 -2.11 -3.27 -17.84
CA GLN A 131 -0.98 -4.16 -18.17
C GLN A 131 -0.85 -5.32 -17.18
N GLN A 132 -1.13 -5.07 -15.90
CA GLN A 132 -1.08 -6.07 -14.84
C GLN A 132 -2.39 -6.86 -14.69
N LYS A 133 -3.37 -6.67 -15.60
CA LYS A 133 -4.72 -7.27 -15.54
C LYS A 133 -5.48 -6.91 -14.25
N LEU A 134 -5.16 -5.77 -13.67
CA LEU A 134 -5.87 -5.19 -12.54
C LEU A 134 -6.87 -4.14 -13.01
N THR A 135 -7.78 -3.83 -12.12
CA THR A 135 -8.78 -2.78 -12.26
C THR A 135 -8.62 -1.77 -11.13
N LYS A 136 -9.37 -0.66 -11.22
CA LYS A 136 -9.44 0.31 -10.13
C LYS A 136 -10.06 -0.29 -8.87
N LYS A 137 -10.89 -1.34 -9.02
CA LYS A 137 -11.52 -2.04 -7.90
C LYS A 137 -10.47 -2.67 -6.99
N ASP A 138 -9.43 -3.28 -7.55
CA ASP A 138 -8.35 -3.91 -6.76
C ASP A 138 -7.66 -2.90 -5.83
N VAL A 139 -7.44 -1.66 -6.30
CA VAL A 139 -6.90 -0.59 -5.45
C VAL A 139 -7.92 -0.12 -4.42
N LYS A 140 -9.21 -0.01 -4.80
CA LYS A 140 -10.29 0.37 -3.87
C LYS A 140 -10.47 -0.64 -2.75
N ASP A 141 -10.40 -1.93 -3.04
CA ASP A 141 -10.60 -2.99 -2.05
C ASP A 141 -9.49 -2.92 -0.97
N ILE A 142 -8.24 -2.67 -1.36
CA ILE A 142 -7.13 -2.42 -0.41
C ILE A 142 -7.34 -1.13 0.39
N LEU A 143 -7.80 -0.05 -0.26
CA LEU A 143 -8.12 1.20 0.45
C LEU A 143 -9.27 1.02 1.44
N GLN A 144 -10.25 0.18 1.12
CA GLN A 144 -11.38 -0.14 1.99
C GLN A 144 -10.90 -0.94 3.21
N GLU A 145 -10.10 -2.00 3.00
CA GLU A 145 -9.49 -2.76 4.09
C GLU A 145 -8.64 -1.87 5.00
N TYR A 146 -7.88 -0.91 4.44
CA TYR A 146 -7.17 0.07 5.24
C TYR A 146 -8.14 0.97 6.03
N HIS A 147 -9.14 1.56 5.37
CA HIS A 147 -10.14 2.45 5.98
C HIS A 147 -10.82 1.82 7.20
N ASP A 148 -11.22 0.55 7.08
CA ASP A 148 -11.97 -0.17 8.11
C ASP A 148 -11.10 -0.51 9.32
N ASN A 149 -9.78 -0.63 9.11
CA ASN A 149 -8.78 -0.96 10.13
C ASN A 149 -7.98 0.24 10.65
N ILE A 150 -8.36 1.49 10.31
CA ILE A 150 -7.71 2.68 10.89
C ILE A 150 -7.97 2.71 12.41
N GLY A 151 -6.90 2.61 13.19
CA GLY A 151 -6.90 2.77 14.64
C GLY A 151 -7.03 4.22 15.09
N ASP A 152 -7.29 4.42 16.38
CA ASP A 152 -7.49 5.72 17.04
C ASP A 152 -6.32 6.11 17.95
N MET A 153 -5.12 5.59 17.69
CA MET A 153 -3.92 5.88 18.50
C MET A 153 -3.64 7.38 18.64
N ASP A 154 -3.90 8.16 17.59
CA ASP A 154 -3.74 9.62 17.57
C ASP A 154 -5.03 10.37 17.97
N GLY A 155 -6.03 9.65 18.46
CA GLY A 155 -7.33 10.16 18.89
C GLY A 155 -8.46 9.96 17.86
N PRO A 156 -9.72 10.05 18.30
CA PRO A 156 -10.88 9.79 17.45
C PRO A 156 -11.03 10.78 16.29
N GLU A 157 -10.64 12.05 16.49
CA GLU A 157 -10.68 13.07 15.43
C GLU A 157 -9.72 12.76 14.28
N GLU A 158 -8.50 12.28 14.58
CA GLU A 158 -7.51 11.98 13.54
C GLU A 158 -7.88 10.71 12.78
N LYS A 159 -8.46 9.72 13.48
CA LYS A 159 -9.09 8.57 12.87
C LYS A 159 -10.18 8.99 11.87
N GLU A 160 -11.11 9.85 12.29
CA GLU A 160 -12.21 10.31 11.44
C GLU A 160 -11.68 11.07 10.21
N ARG A 161 -10.69 11.95 10.39
CA ARG A 161 -10.05 12.68 9.27
C ARG A 161 -9.38 11.73 8.29
N SER A 162 -8.67 10.72 8.79
CA SER A 162 -7.99 9.73 7.97
C SER A 162 -9.01 8.88 7.21
N GLN A 163 -10.05 8.39 7.88
CA GLN A 163 -11.15 7.65 7.25
C GLN A 163 -11.85 8.47 6.17
N ALA A 164 -12.26 9.71 6.46
CA ALA A 164 -12.91 10.58 5.48
C ALA A 164 -12.05 10.83 4.23
N LYS A 165 -10.73 10.93 4.42
CA LYS A 165 -9.78 11.09 3.32
C LYS A 165 -9.65 9.83 2.47
N ILE A 166 -9.55 8.65 3.10
CA ILE A 166 -9.50 7.38 2.36
C ILE A 166 -10.83 7.14 1.63
N GLN A 167 -11.97 7.44 2.26
CA GLN A 167 -13.28 7.36 1.62
C GLN A 167 -13.35 8.25 0.37
N LYS A 168 -12.76 9.45 0.40
CA LYS A 168 -12.65 10.32 -0.78
C LYS A 168 -11.84 9.66 -1.90
N PHE A 169 -10.76 8.95 -1.57
CA PHE A 169 -9.97 8.23 -2.57
C PHE A 169 -10.76 7.10 -3.22
N ILE A 170 -11.48 6.31 -2.41
CA ILE A 170 -12.33 5.20 -2.88
C ILE A 170 -13.42 5.70 -3.84
N SER A 171 -14.07 6.83 -3.50
CA SER A 171 -15.11 7.43 -4.34
C SER A 171 -14.57 8.05 -5.64
N ALA A 172 -13.30 8.47 -5.66
CA ALA A 172 -12.71 9.15 -6.80
C ALA A 172 -12.10 8.20 -7.84
N PHE A 173 -11.61 7.04 -7.43
CA PHE A 173 -11.04 6.02 -8.33
C PHE A 173 -12.08 5.53 -9.34
#